data_AF-A0A1U7LGE5-F1
#
_entry.id   AF-A0A1U7LGE5-F1
#
_cell.length_a   1.000
_cell.length_b   1.000
_cell.length_c   1.000
_cell.angle_alpha   90.00
_cell.angle_beta   90.00
_cell.angle_gamma   90.00
#
_symmetry.space_group_name_H-M   'P 1'
#
loop_
_entity.id
_entity.type
_entity.pdbx_description
1 polymer ?
#
loop_
_entity_poly.entity_id
_entity_poly.type
_entity_poly.pdbx_seq_one_letter_code
_entity_poly.pdbx_strand_id
1 'polypeptide(L)' 'MLNLFITNPLEQFQIYSLIEINVPLLGFLELSLTNIGFYFILVYTILISLSVLSG' A
#
# COMPACT_ATOMS: atom_id res chain seq x y z
N MET A 1 -16.58 -11.68 10.75
CA MET A 1 -17.62 -11.25 9.79
C MET A 1 -17.09 -10.00 9.10
N LEU A 2 -16.98 -9.98 7.77
CA LEU A 2 -16.50 -8.83 7.02
C LEU A 2 -17.58 -7.74 7.08
N ASN A 3 -17.30 -6.62 7.75
CA ASN A 3 -18.26 -5.54 7.88
C ASN A 3 -18.17 -4.67 6.63
N LEU A 4 -19.02 -4.95 5.64
CA LEU A 4 -19.08 -4.24 4.35
C LEU A 4 -19.76 -2.87 4.42
N PHE A 5 -20.15 -2.42 5.62
CA PHE A 5 -20.76 -1.11 5.82
C PHE A 5 -19.68 -0.04 5.90
N ILE A 6 -19.51 0.71 4.80
CA ILE A 6 -18.79 1.97 4.79
C ILE A 6 -19.69 2.99 5.50
N THR A 7 -19.34 3.31 6.74
CA THR A 7 -20.07 4.29 7.55
C THR A 7 -19.89 5.71 7.04
N ASN A 8 -18.73 5.99 6.45
CA ASN A 8 -18.44 7.25 5.79
C ASN A 8 -17.74 6.99 4.45
N PRO A 9 -18.30 7.43 3.31
CA PRO A 9 -17.69 7.21 2.00
C PRO A 9 -16.28 7.79 1.86
N LEU A 10 -15.84 8.67 2.76
CA LEU A 10 -14.47 9.18 2.76
C LEU A 10 -13.46 8.25 3.45
N GLU A 11 -13.91 7.28 4.26
CA GLU A 11 -13.03 6.33 4.94
C GLU A 11 -12.23 5.47 3.97
N GLN A 12 -12.79 5.18 2.79
CA GLN A 12 -12.11 4.38 1.76
C GLN A 12 -10.83 5.04 1.20
N PHE A 13 -10.67 6.36 1.35
CA PHE A 13 -9.52 7.10 0.87
C PHE A 13 -8.45 7.32 1.95
N GLN A 14 -8.65 6.79 3.15
CA GLN A 14 -7.67 6.91 4.22
C GLN A 14 -6.43 6.09 3.87
N ILE A 15 -5.27 6.72 4.11
CA ILE A 15 -3.97 6.08 3.96
C ILE A 15 -3.61 5.47 5.31
N TYR A 16 -3.32 4.17 5.32
CA TYR A 16 -2.89 3.45 6.52
C TYR A 16 -1.67 2.59 6.22
N SER A 17 -0.85 2.39 7.25
CA SER A 17 0.30 1.49 7.22
C SER A 17 -0.19 0.04 7.22
N LEU A 18 0.34 -0.78 6.32
CA LEU A 18 0.13 -2.22 6.26
C LEU A 18 1.25 -2.96 6.99
N ILE A 19 2.49 -2.50 6.80
CA ILE A 19 3.70 -3.01 7.43
C ILE A 19 4.54 -1.80 7.81
N GLU A 20 5.03 -1.78 9.03
CA GLU A 20 5.85 -0.69 9.54
C GLU A 20 7.12 -1.25 10.17
N ILE A 21 8.24 -0.63 9.84
CA ILE A 21 9.54 -0.95 10.41
C ILE A 21 10.08 0.34 11.01
N ASN A 22 10.09 0.36 12.33
CA ASN A 22 10.72 1.41 13.12
C ASN A 22 12.17 1.04 13.34
N VAL A 23 13.08 1.76 12.67
CA VAL A 23 14.52 1.55 12.84
C VAL A 23 15.06 2.65 13.75
N PRO A 24 15.80 2.30 14.83
CA PRO A 24 16.43 3.29 15.70
C PRO A 24 17.69 3.89 15.06
N LEU A 25 17.61 4.30 13.79
CA LEU A 25 18.67 4.98 13.05
C LEU A 25 18.25 6.44 12.86
N LEU A 26 19.09 7.38 13.34
CA LEU A 26 18.79 8.83 13.36
C LEU A 26 17.48 9.21 14.06
N GLY A 27 17.00 8.38 15.01
CA GLY A 27 15.94 8.72 15.96
C GLY A 27 14.50 8.82 15.42
N PHE A 28 14.28 8.84 14.09
CA PHE A 28 12.97 9.14 13.49
C PHE A 28 12.69 8.44 12.15
N LEU A 29 13.47 7.43 11.75
CA LEU A 29 13.24 6.76 10.47
C LEU A 29 12.14 5.71 10.60
N GLU A 30 10.92 6.10 10.23
CA GLU A 30 9.77 5.21 10.04
C GLU A 30 9.70 4.81 8.55
N LEU A 31 9.90 3.52 8.29
CA LEU A 31 9.65 2.95 6.97
C LEU A 31 8.35 2.16 7.01
N SER A 32 7.33 2.64 6.30
CA SER A 32 6.05 1.95 6.19
C SER A 32 5.69 1.61 4.75
N LEU A 33 5.16 0.40 4.56
CA LEU A 33 4.39 0.04 3.38
C LEU A 33 2.94 0.47 3.63
N THR A 34 2.51 1.55 3.01
CA THR A 34 1.12 2.02 3.08
C THR A 34 0.24 1.29 2.08
N ASN A 35 -1.08 1.34 2.27
CA ASN A 35 -2.05 0.85 1.29
C ASN A 35 -1.86 1.47 -0.11
N ILE A 36 -1.56 2.77 -0.20
CA ILE A 36 -1.24 3.43 -1.46
C ILE A 36 0.09 2.95 -2.06
N GLY A 37 1.12 2.74 -1.22
CA GLY A 37 2.38 2.13 -1.64
C GLY A 37 2.18 0.71 -2.19
N PHE A 38 1.31 -0.07 -1.56
CA PHE A 38 0.94 -1.40 -2.04
C PHE A 38 0.20 -1.36 -3.38
N TYR A 39 -0.71 -0.40 -3.60
CA TYR A 39 -1.33 -0.22 -4.91
C TYR A 39 -0.31 0.11 -6.00
N PHE A 40 0.72 0.91 -5.71
CA PHE A 40 1.82 1.15 -6.66
C PHE A 40 2.59 -0.13 -6.99
N ILE A 41 2.88 -0.99 -6.00
CA ILE A 41 3.54 -2.28 -6.22
C ILE A 41 2.70 -3.18 -7.13
N LEU A 42 1.38 -3.23 -6.92
CA LEU A 42 0.47 -4.00 -7.77
C LEU A 42 0.47 -3.50 -9.22
N VAL A 43 0.33 -2.18 -9.42
CA VAL A 43 0.37 -1.56 -10.74
C VAL A 43 1.69 -1.86 -11.43
N TYR A 44 2.81 -1.67 -10.73
CA TYR A 44 4.14 -1.95 -11.27
C TYR A 44 4.31 -3.43 -11.67
N THR A 45 3.84 -4.35 -10.84
CA THR A 45 3.88 -5.80 -11.12
C THR A 45 3.05 -6.15 -12.36
N ILE A 46 1.87 -5.56 -12.52
CA ILE A 46 1.03 -5.76 -13.71
C ILE A 46 1.74 -5.22 -14.96
N LEU A 47 2.34 -4.02 -14.87
CA LEU A 47 3.07 -3.41 -15.99
C LEU A 47 4.28 -4.26 -16.43
N ILE A 48 5.07 -4.76 -15.49
CA ILE A 48 6.17 -5.70 -15.82
C ILE A 48 5.61 -6.96 -16.48
N SER A 49 4.56 -7.55 -15.92
CA SER A 49 3.97 -8.78 -16.44
C SER A 49 3.48 -8.61 -17.88
N LEU A 50 2.81 -7.49 -18.16
CA LEU A 50 2.38 -7.13 -19.51
C LEU A 50 3.56 -6.91 -20.45
N SER A 51 4.60 -6.19 -19.99
CA SER A 51 5.82 -5.96 -20.77
C SER A 51 6.50 -7.27 -21.15
N VAL A 52 6.59 -8.23 -20.22
CA VAL A 52 7.19 -9.55 -20.47
C VAL A 52 6.33 -10.38 -21.42
N LEU A 53 5.00 -10.33 -21.32
CA LEU A 53 4.09 -11.02 -22.23
C LEU A 53 4.09 -10.44 -23.66
N SER A 54 4.41 -9.15 -23.79
CA SER A 54 4.39 -8.45 -25.09
C SER A 54 5.66 -8.61 -25.92
N GLY A 55 6.77 -9.02 -25.28
CA GLY A 55 8.05 -9.29 -25.94
C GLY A 55 8.19 -10.74 -26.32
#